data_AF-A0A813DNK3-F1
#
_entry.id   AF-A0A813DNK3-F1
#
_cell.length_a   1.000
_cell.length_b   1.000
_cell.length_c   1.000
_cell.angle_alpha   90.00
_cell.angle_beta   90.00
_cell.angle_gamma   90.00
#
_symmetry.space_group_name_H-M   'P 1'
#
loop_
_entity.id
_entity.type
_entity.pdbx_description
1 polymer ?
#
loop_
_entity_poly.entity_id
_entity_poly.type
_entity_poly.pdbx_seq_one_letter_code
_entity_poly.pdbx_strand_id
1 'polypeptide(L)'
;MLQLDVSSFALILILTFAAGPCCHHWSTFRAVSRRRLDGFYVRCWRKILRIPASYYSRVSNKTVLDRADSKQLSQQLLAQQLCYFGKLALRSNGPARDSVFKLGAVFLAERAGLRPRGRPRDSWGEQVFKHAVLAAGGVDKLAQLLSPGASLGTWRCKARVYALEL
;
A
#
# COMPACT_ATOMS: atom_id res chain seq x y z
N MET A 1 -12.06 -24.86 14.31
CA MET A 1 -10.96 -24.78 15.28
C MET A 1 -9.60 -24.84 14.57
N LEU A 2 -9.29 -23.87 13.69
CA LEU A 2 -7.93 -23.57 13.18
C LEU A 2 -7.92 -22.09 12.80
N GLN A 3 -8.03 -21.23 13.81
CA GLN A 3 -8.00 -19.78 13.69
C GLN A 3 -6.76 -19.23 14.40
N LEU A 4 -5.65 -19.97 14.27
CA LEU A 4 -4.32 -19.55 14.66
C LEU A 4 -3.53 -19.30 13.36
N ASP A 5 -3.19 -18.01 13.20
CA ASP A 5 -1.84 -17.58 12.85
C ASP A 5 -1.49 -17.18 11.42
N VAL A 6 -2.44 -16.58 10.68
CA VAL A 6 -2.05 -15.65 9.60
C VAL A 6 -1.16 -14.51 10.16
N SER A 7 -1.40 -14.12 11.42
CA SER A 7 -0.63 -13.12 12.17
C SER A 7 0.77 -13.61 12.58
N SER A 8 0.94 -14.86 13.05
CA SER A 8 2.27 -15.36 13.44
C SER A 8 3.13 -15.68 12.23
N PHE A 9 2.54 -16.14 11.11
CA PHE A 9 3.26 -16.24 9.84
C PHE A 9 3.72 -14.88 9.32
N ALA A 10 2.91 -13.83 9.46
CA ALA A 10 3.29 -12.46 9.14
C ALA A 10 4.45 -11.96 10.04
N LEU A 11 4.46 -12.30 11.33
CA LEU A 11 5.54 -11.92 12.26
C LEU A 11 6.86 -12.62 11.94
N ILE A 12 6.85 -13.92 11.62
CA ILE A 12 8.05 -14.68 11.22
C ILE A 12 8.65 -14.10 9.93
N LEU A 13 7.80 -13.63 9.02
CA LEU A 13 8.15 -12.95 7.78
C LEU A 13 8.78 -11.58 7.98
N ILE A 14 8.21 -10.79 8.90
CA ILE A 14 8.73 -9.46 9.24
C ILE A 14 10.10 -9.61 9.92
N LEU A 15 10.27 -10.59 10.81
CA LEU A 15 11.52 -10.84 11.53
C LEU A 15 12.65 -11.34 10.63
N THR A 16 12.36 -12.13 9.59
CA THR A 16 13.39 -12.60 8.64
C THR A 16 13.78 -11.56 7.59
N PHE A 17 12.95 -10.56 7.31
CA PHE A 17 13.29 -9.46 6.40
C PHE A 17 13.86 -8.21 7.11
N ALA A 18 13.72 -8.08 8.44
CA ALA A 18 14.15 -6.91 9.20
C ALA A 18 15.59 -6.97 9.76
N ALA A 19 16.27 -8.13 9.73
CA ALA A 19 17.60 -8.31 10.29
C ALA A 19 18.74 -8.06 9.29
N GLY A 20 18.73 -6.90 8.63
CA GLY A 20 19.87 -6.41 7.84
C GLY A 20 20.17 -4.96 8.20
N PRO A 21 21.33 -4.63 8.78
CA PRO A 21 21.68 -3.25 9.09
C PRO A 21 21.99 -2.52 7.76
N CYS A 22 21.79 -1.21 7.78
CA CYS A 22 22.10 -0.20 6.74
C CYS A 22 20.85 0.47 6.15
N CYS A 23 20.57 1.63 6.73
CA CYS A 23 19.59 2.69 6.43
C CYS A 23 19.57 3.23 4.98
N HIS A 24 20.27 2.60 4.03
CA HIS A 24 20.20 2.88 2.59
C HIS A 24 19.30 1.91 1.81
N HIS A 25 18.85 0.80 2.41
CA HIS A 25 18.06 -0.19 1.69
C HIS A 25 16.62 0.26 1.40
N TRP A 26 16.03 1.14 2.22
CA TRP A 26 14.64 1.58 2.03
C TRP A 26 14.44 2.36 0.70
N SER A 27 15.53 2.86 0.10
CA SER A 27 15.49 3.70 -1.10
C SER A 27 15.28 2.95 -2.40
N THR A 28 15.98 1.83 -2.55
CA THR A 28 15.94 0.96 -3.74
C THR A 28 14.79 -0.07 -3.64
N PHE A 29 14.11 -0.09 -2.50
CA PHE A 29 13.05 -1.03 -2.11
C PHE A 29 11.65 -0.64 -2.62
N ARG A 30 11.48 -0.02 -3.81
CA ARG A 30 10.17 0.60 -4.15
C ARG A 30 9.42 0.02 -5.36
N ALA A 31 10.12 -0.23 -6.46
CA ALA A 31 9.54 -0.93 -7.63
C ALA A 31 9.90 -2.42 -7.62
N VAL A 32 11.15 -2.72 -7.24
CA VAL A 32 11.66 -4.08 -7.07
C VAL A 32 10.99 -4.79 -5.90
N SER A 33 10.57 -4.06 -4.86
CA SER A 33 9.87 -4.63 -3.71
C SER A 33 8.46 -5.08 -4.03
N ARG A 34 7.65 -4.35 -4.83
CA ARG A 34 6.28 -4.77 -5.14
C ARG A 34 6.26 -6.14 -5.80
N ARG A 35 7.07 -6.34 -6.85
CA ARG A 35 7.22 -7.65 -7.51
C ARG A 35 7.76 -8.73 -6.58
N ARG A 36 8.74 -8.40 -5.71
CA ARG A 36 9.29 -9.34 -4.74
C ARG A 36 8.29 -9.71 -3.64
N LEU A 37 7.52 -8.75 -3.15
CA LEU A 37 6.46 -8.91 -2.15
C LEU A 37 5.30 -9.74 -2.72
N ASP A 38 4.87 -9.45 -3.94
CA ASP A 38 3.85 -10.22 -4.63
C ASP A 38 4.34 -11.65 -4.93
N GLY A 39 5.58 -11.80 -5.41
CA GLY A 39 6.20 -13.10 -5.61
C GLY A 39 6.33 -13.89 -4.30
N PHE A 40 6.70 -13.21 -3.22
CA PHE A 40 6.75 -13.80 -1.88
C PHE A 40 5.36 -14.26 -1.41
N TYR A 41 4.34 -13.40 -1.55
CA TYR A 41 2.95 -13.69 -1.20
C TYR A 41 2.41 -14.91 -1.97
N VAL A 42 2.70 -15.01 -3.27
CA VAL A 42 2.33 -16.19 -4.07
C VAL A 42 3.07 -17.45 -3.63
N ARG A 43 4.35 -17.35 -3.22
CA ARG A 43 5.09 -18.50 -2.66
C ARG A 43 4.45 -19.00 -1.37
N CYS A 44 3.97 -18.11 -0.49
CA CYS A 44 3.18 -18.48 0.68
C CYS A 44 1.90 -19.25 0.28
N TRP A 45 1.14 -18.73 -0.68
CA TRP A 45 -0.06 -19.39 -1.16
C TRP A 45 0.21 -20.77 -1.77
N ARG A 46 1.29 -20.93 -2.55
CA ARG A 46 1.68 -22.24 -3.08
C ARG A 46 1.95 -23.25 -1.96
N LYS A 47 2.57 -22.81 -0.86
CA LYS A 47 2.81 -23.67 0.31
C LYS A 47 1.50 -24.06 1.01
N ILE A 48 0.58 -23.11 1.19
CA ILE A 48 -0.73 -23.34 1.82
C ILE A 48 -1.58 -24.30 0.97
N LEU A 49 -1.65 -24.06 -0.34
CA LEU A 49 -2.40 -24.87 -1.30
C LEU A 49 -1.68 -26.16 -1.73
N ARG A 50 -0.50 -26.45 -1.15
CA ARG A 50 0.35 -27.61 -1.49
C ARG A 50 0.66 -27.75 -2.99
N ILE A 51 0.79 -26.62 -3.69
CA ILE A 51 1.14 -26.58 -5.11
C ILE A 51 2.68 -26.63 -5.23
N PRO A 52 3.24 -27.53 -6.07
CA PRO A 52 4.69 -27.58 -6.26
C PRO A 52 5.23 -26.26 -6.84
N ALA A 53 6.54 -26.03 -6.66
CA ALA A 53 7.20 -24.85 -7.17
C ALA A 53 6.92 -24.63 -8.67
N SER A 54 6.89 -23.37 -9.11
CA SER A 54 6.49 -23.00 -10.48
C SER A 54 7.29 -23.70 -11.58
N TYR A 55 8.54 -24.05 -11.29
CA TYR A 55 9.41 -24.80 -12.19
C TYR A 55 8.82 -26.18 -12.54
N TYR A 56 8.28 -26.89 -11.54
CA TYR A 56 7.71 -28.23 -11.70
C TYR A 56 6.24 -28.19 -12.12
N SER A 57 5.44 -27.33 -11.49
CA SER A 57 3.98 -27.31 -11.70
C SER A 57 3.55 -26.53 -12.96
N ARG A 58 4.40 -25.63 -13.47
CA ARG A 58 4.08 -24.69 -14.57
C ARG A 58 2.80 -23.85 -14.34
N VAL A 59 2.27 -23.83 -13.12
CA VAL A 59 1.07 -23.06 -12.74
C VAL A 59 1.43 -21.57 -12.63
N SER A 60 0.68 -20.71 -13.30
CA SER A 60 0.91 -19.26 -13.27
C SER A 60 0.62 -18.66 -11.88
N ASN A 61 1.29 -17.57 -11.53
CA ASN A 61 1.04 -16.88 -10.26
C ASN A 61 -0.40 -16.36 -10.14
N LYS A 62 -1.01 -15.96 -11.26
CA LYS A 62 -2.41 -15.54 -11.33
C LYS A 62 -3.35 -16.69 -10.94
N THR A 63 -3.16 -17.87 -11.54
CA THR A 63 -3.97 -19.05 -11.21
C THR A 63 -3.83 -19.52 -9.76
N VAL A 64 -2.67 -19.31 -9.12
CA VAL A 64 -2.52 -19.60 -7.68
C VAL A 64 -3.37 -18.65 -6.83
N LEU A 65 -3.37 -17.36 -7.17
CA LEU A 65 -4.16 -16.34 -6.49
C LEU A 65 -5.67 -16.52 -6.71
N ASP A 66 -6.06 -16.89 -7.94
CA ASP A 66 -7.46 -17.18 -8.27
C ASP A 66 -7.99 -18.38 -7.45
N ARG A 67 -7.17 -19.42 -7.25
CA ARG A 67 -7.51 -20.55 -6.36
C ARG A 67 -7.60 -20.17 -4.88
N ALA A 68 -6.86 -19.15 -4.46
CA ALA A 68 -6.85 -18.63 -3.10
C ALA A 68 -7.93 -17.55 -2.88
N ASP A 69 -8.74 -17.25 -3.89
CA ASP A 69 -9.69 -16.12 -3.92
C ASP A 69 -9.06 -14.81 -3.39
N SER A 70 -7.79 -14.61 -3.75
CA SER A 70 -6.96 -13.54 -3.21
C SER A 70 -6.42 -12.67 -4.34
N LYS A 71 -6.18 -11.40 -4.04
CA LYS A 71 -5.58 -10.43 -4.99
C LYS A 71 -4.09 -10.26 -4.70
N GLN A 72 -3.38 -9.54 -5.57
CA GLN A 72 -1.96 -9.27 -5.34
C GLN A 72 -1.79 -8.46 -4.05
N LEU A 73 -0.73 -8.73 -3.30
CA LEU A 73 -0.49 -8.08 -2.01
C LEU A 73 -0.26 -6.58 -2.20
N SER A 74 0.42 -6.18 -3.28
CA SER A 74 0.65 -4.79 -3.62
C SER A 74 -0.65 -4.00 -3.87
N GLN A 75 -1.64 -4.62 -4.53
CA GLN A 75 -2.99 -4.05 -4.73
C GLN A 75 -3.72 -3.88 -3.39
N GLN A 76 -3.70 -4.91 -2.54
CA GLN A 76 -4.31 -4.86 -1.21
C GLN A 76 -3.69 -3.77 -0.32
N LEU A 77 -2.36 -3.67 -0.34
CA LEU A 77 -1.64 -2.63 0.40
C LEU A 77 -1.98 -1.23 -0.12
N LEU A 78 -2.08 -1.06 -1.44
CA LEU A 78 -2.46 0.21 -2.04
C LEU A 78 -3.89 0.62 -1.66
N ALA A 79 -4.84 -0.32 -1.64
CA ALA A 79 -6.20 -0.08 -1.16
C ALA A 79 -6.21 0.42 0.30
N GLN A 80 -5.41 -0.22 1.16
CA GLN A 80 -5.26 0.18 2.56
C GLN A 80 -4.62 1.56 2.71
N GLN A 81 -3.57 1.85 1.92
CA GLN A 81 -2.91 3.15 1.91
C GLN A 81 -3.86 4.27 1.48
N LEU A 82 -4.66 4.06 0.43
CA LEU A 82 -5.67 5.02 -0.02
C LEU A 82 -6.78 5.21 1.02
N CYS A 83 -7.22 4.13 1.66
CA CYS A 83 -8.18 4.23 2.77
C CYS A 83 -7.62 5.06 3.94
N TYR A 84 -6.34 4.85 4.28
CA TYR A 84 -5.67 5.59 5.33
C TYR A 84 -5.47 7.06 4.94
N PHE A 85 -5.10 7.33 3.69
CA PHE A 85 -4.96 8.67 3.14
C PHE A 85 -6.24 9.49 3.26
N GLY A 86 -7.40 8.91 2.91
CA GLY A 86 -8.68 9.60 3.08
C GLY A 86 -9.05 9.87 4.54
N LYS A 87 -8.77 8.91 5.44
CA LYS A 87 -8.92 9.14 6.89
C LYS A 87 -8.05 10.29 7.39
N LEU A 88 -6.82 10.37 6.87
CA LEU A 88 -5.87 11.40 7.26
C LEU A 88 -6.29 12.79 6.73
N ALA A 89 -6.80 12.85 5.50
CA ALA A 89 -7.31 14.08 4.89
C ALA A 89 -8.52 14.66 5.63
N LEU A 90 -9.43 13.79 6.11
CA LEU A 90 -10.66 14.18 6.80
C LEU A 90 -10.48 14.46 8.31
N ARG A 91 -9.30 14.21 8.89
CA ARG A 91 -9.05 14.53 10.30
C ARG A 91 -8.96 16.03 10.51
N SER A 92 -9.58 16.55 11.57
CA SER A 92 -9.59 17.97 11.87
C SER A 92 -8.19 18.52 12.09
N ASN A 93 -7.41 18.00 13.04
CA ASN A 93 -6.03 18.41 13.30
C ASN A 93 -5.19 17.24 13.83
N GLY A 94 -3.88 17.25 13.59
CA GLY A 94 -2.95 16.33 14.24
C GLY A 94 -1.60 16.21 13.54
N PRO A 95 -0.54 15.81 14.25
CA PRO A 95 0.84 15.82 13.74
C PRO A 95 1.01 14.93 12.50
N ALA A 96 0.25 13.84 12.41
CA ALA A 96 0.24 12.98 11.23
C ALA A 96 -0.35 13.68 9.99
N ARG A 97 -1.39 14.50 10.14
CA ARG A 97 -1.99 15.25 9.04
C ARG A 97 -1.05 16.35 8.57
N ASP A 98 -0.50 17.12 9.50
CA ASP A 98 0.36 18.27 9.21
C ASP A 98 1.67 17.86 8.50
N SER A 99 2.12 16.62 8.73
CA SER A 99 3.28 16.05 8.03
C SER A 99 3.04 15.68 6.57
N VAL A 100 1.77 15.55 6.14
CA VAL A 100 1.39 15.06 4.80
C VAL A 100 0.64 16.14 4.01
N PHE A 101 -0.24 16.91 4.66
CA PHE A 101 -1.12 17.87 4.02
C PHE A 101 -0.82 19.30 4.50
N LYS A 102 -1.06 20.28 3.63
CA LYS A 102 -1.10 21.70 4.02
C LYS A 102 -2.31 21.95 4.94
N LEU A 103 -2.15 22.84 5.91
CA LEU A 103 -3.22 23.24 6.82
C LEU A 103 -4.45 23.72 6.02
N GLY A 104 -5.62 23.19 6.35
CA GLY A 104 -6.88 23.58 5.71
C GLY A 104 -7.10 23.07 4.28
N ALA A 105 -6.16 22.32 3.69
CA ALA A 105 -6.27 21.82 2.33
C ALA A 105 -6.02 20.31 2.21
N VAL A 106 -6.45 19.74 1.07
CA VAL A 106 -6.16 18.34 0.67
C VAL A 106 -4.86 18.25 -0.14
N PHE A 107 -4.20 19.39 -0.39
CA PHE A 107 -2.90 19.44 -1.07
C PHE A 107 -1.78 18.99 -0.16
N LEU A 108 -0.78 18.34 -0.75
CA LEU A 108 0.40 17.86 -0.01
C LEU A 108 1.20 19.02 0.58
N ALA A 109 1.70 18.83 1.80
CA ALA A 109 2.63 19.75 2.45
C ALA A 109 3.92 19.87 1.65
N GLU A 110 4.46 21.08 1.58
CA GLU A 110 5.80 21.29 1.04
C GLU A 110 6.82 20.70 2.01
N ARG A 111 7.82 20.02 1.44
CA ARG A 111 8.84 19.36 2.22
C ARG A 111 9.81 20.41 2.77
N ALA A 112 9.73 20.69 4.07
CA ALA A 112 10.65 21.59 4.73
C ALA A 112 12.01 20.91 5.01
N GLY A 113 13.11 21.63 4.73
CA GLY A 113 14.47 21.27 5.16
C GLY A 113 15.38 20.64 4.09
N LEU A 114 16.68 20.64 4.39
CA LEU A 114 17.70 20.02 3.55
C LEU A 114 17.59 18.50 3.59
N ARG A 115 17.70 17.86 2.42
CA ARG A 115 17.63 16.40 2.30
C ARG A 115 18.99 15.79 2.66
N PRO A 116 19.07 14.87 3.64
CA PRO A 116 20.27 14.05 3.83
C PRO A 116 20.54 13.20 2.57
N ARG A 117 21.80 13.06 2.16
CA ARG A 117 22.19 12.16 1.06
C ARG A 117 21.72 10.73 1.39
N GLY A 118 21.19 10.00 0.39
CA GLY A 118 20.73 8.61 0.54
C GLY A 118 19.22 8.35 0.67
N ARG A 119 18.44 9.27 1.26
CA ARG A 119 16.97 9.13 1.38
C ARG A 119 16.25 9.37 0.03
N PRO A 120 15.27 8.57 -0.40
CA PRO A 120 14.47 8.85 -1.59
C PRO A 120 13.84 10.23 -1.59
N ARG A 121 13.65 10.76 -2.79
CA ARG A 121 12.94 12.02 -3.01
C ARG A 121 11.45 11.87 -2.74
N ASP A 122 10.88 10.77 -3.22
CA ASP A 122 9.45 10.46 -3.10
C ASP A 122 9.01 10.24 -1.64
N SER A 123 8.01 10.99 -1.18
CA SER A 123 7.34 10.77 0.10
C SER A 123 6.23 9.72 0.00
N TRP A 124 5.75 9.20 1.14
CA TRP A 124 4.54 8.36 1.14
C TRP A 124 3.34 9.13 0.56
N GLY A 125 3.15 10.37 1.01
CA GLY A 125 2.09 11.27 0.55
C GLY A 125 2.11 11.47 -0.97
N GLU A 126 3.27 11.79 -1.55
CA GLU A 126 3.42 11.99 -3.01
C GLU A 126 3.03 10.77 -3.83
N GLN A 127 3.39 9.56 -3.41
CA GLN A 127 3.02 8.35 -4.15
C GLN A 127 1.54 8.03 -4.03
N VAL A 128 0.99 8.10 -2.81
CA VAL A 128 -0.41 7.77 -2.59
C VAL A 128 -1.30 8.83 -3.23
N PHE A 129 -0.86 10.09 -3.25
CA PHE A 129 -1.55 11.18 -3.94
C PHE A 129 -1.67 10.93 -5.45
N LYS A 130 -0.62 10.45 -6.12
CA LYS A 130 -0.68 10.07 -7.55
C LYS A 130 -1.80 9.06 -7.80
N HIS A 131 -1.85 8.01 -6.98
CA HIS A 131 -2.91 7.00 -7.06
C HIS A 131 -4.28 7.55 -6.65
N ALA A 132 -4.33 8.46 -5.69
CA ALA A 132 -5.57 9.06 -5.22
C ALA A 132 -6.22 9.96 -6.27
N VAL A 133 -5.42 10.74 -6.99
CA VAL A 133 -5.88 11.57 -8.11
C VAL A 133 -6.43 10.71 -9.24
N LEU A 134 -5.74 9.61 -9.57
CA LEU A 134 -6.21 8.64 -10.56
C LEU A 134 -7.52 7.96 -10.11
N ALA A 135 -7.61 7.54 -8.85
CA ALA A 135 -8.82 6.93 -8.28
C ALA A 135 -10.03 7.89 -8.24
N ALA A 136 -9.80 9.18 -8.01
CA ALA A 136 -10.83 10.20 -8.00
C ALA A 136 -11.24 10.67 -9.41
N GLY A 137 -10.39 10.44 -10.42
CA GLY A 137 -10.56 10.93 -11.79
C GLY A 137 -10.27 12.42 -11.94
N GLY A 138 -9.34 12.96 -11.14
CA GLY A 138 -8.91 14.36 -11.16
C GLY A 138 -8.68 14.95 -9.76
N VAL A 139 -7.91 16.04 -9.71
CA VAL A 139 -7.55 16.72 -8.45
C VAL A 139 -8.75 17.42 -7.83
N ASP A 140 -9.59 18.07 -8.64
CA ASP A 140 -10.77 18.81 -8.15
C ASP A 140 -11.81 17.85 -7.55
N LYS A 141 -12.03 16.72 -8.22
CA LYS A 141 -12.91 15.64 -7.72
C LYS A 141 -12.37 15.05 -6.42
N LEU A 142 -11.06 14.89 -6.30
CA LEU A 142 -10.43 14.42 -5.06
C LEU A 142 -10.68 15.40 -3.91
N ALA A 143 -10.52 16.70 -4.15
CA ALA A 143 -10.78 17.73 -3.15
C ALA A 143 -12.27 17.76 -2.72
N GLN A 144 -13.20 17.59 -3.66
CA GLN A 144 -14.63 17.47 -3.36
C GLN A 144 -14.93 16.25 -2.47
N LEU A 145 -14.37 15.08 -2.82
CA LEU A 145 -14.56 13.82 -2.10
C LEU A 145 -13.92 13.81 -0.70
N LEU A 146 -12.89 14.62 -0.48
CA LEU A 146 -12.16 14.73 0.79
C LEU A 146 -12.41 16.07 1.50
N SER A 147 -13.51 16.76 1.15
CA SER A 147 -13.93 17.99 1.81
C SER A 147 -14.34 17.73 3.28
N PRO A 148 -14.16 18.69 4.20
CA PRO A 148 -14.61 18.56 5.58
C PRO A 148 -16.13 18.32 5.60
N GLY A 149 -16.56 17.16 6.10
CA GLY A 149 -17.97 16.75 6.10
C GLY A 149 -18.35 15.70 5.03
N ALA A 150 -17.43 15.36 4.11
CA ALA A 150 -17.66 14.28 3.16
C ALA A 150 -17.66 12.90 3.84
N SER A 151 -18.50 11.98 3.35
CA SER A 151 -18.52 10.60 3.82
C SER A 151 -17.27 9.85 3.38
N LEU A 152 -16.49 9.40 4.36
CA LEU A 152 -15.36 8.49 4.14
C LEU A 152 -15.78 7.21 3.40
N GLY A 153 -17.06 6.81 3.50
CA GLY A 153 -17.60 5.63 2.81
C GLY A 153 -17.44 5.73 1.29
N THR A 154 -17.83 6.87 0.71
CA THR A 154 -17.76 7.12 -0.73
C THR A 154 -16.32 7.04 -1.25
N TRP A 155 -15.38 7.67 -0.54
CA TRP A 155 -13.96 7.58 -0.85
C TRP A 155 -13.44 6.14 -0.73
N ARG A 156 -13.76 5.44 0.36
CA ARG A 156 -13.30 4.06 0.57
C ARG A 156 -13.77 3.11 -0.52
N CYS A 157 -15.01 3.25 -0.99
CA CYS A 157 -15.53 2.45 -2.09
C CYS A 157 -14.72 2.71 -3.36
N LYS A 158 -14.55 3.98 -3.77
CA LYS A 158 -13.75 4.34 -4.96
C LYS A 158 -12.30 3.89 -4.86
N ALA A 159 -11.66 4.11 -3.73
CA ALA A 159 -10.27 3.72 -3.49
C ALA A 159 -10.07 2.21 -3.58
N ARG A 160 -11.03 1.41 -3.07
CA ARG A 160 -10.98 -0.05 -3.17
C ARG A 160 -11.21 -0.54 -4.59
N VAL A 161 -12.18 0.03 -5.31
CA VAL A 161 -12.44 -0.33 -6.72
C VAL A 161 -11.20 -0.05 -7.58
N TYR A 162 -10.65 1.17 -7.50
CA TYR A 162 -9.43 1.53 -8.23
C TYR A 162 -8.25 0.60 -7.92
N ALA A 163 -8.05 0.25 -6.65
CA ALA A 163 -6.95 -0.63 -6.25
C ALA A 163 -7.12 -2.08 -6.76
N LEU A 164 -8.35 -2.52 -7.00
CA LEU A 164 -8.67 -3.86 -7.53
C LEU A 164 -8.58 -3.94 -9.06
N GLU A 165 -8.66 -2.80 -9.75
CA GLU A 165 -8.59 -2.68 -11.21
C GLU A 165 -7.15 -2.49 -11.75
N LEU A 166 -6.18 -2.26 -10.86
CA LEU A 166 -4.75 -2.00 -11.14
C LEU A 166 -3.96 -3.28 -11.40
#